data_AF-A0A212FFW6-F1
#
_entry.id   AF-A0A212FFW6-F1
#
_cell.length_a   1.000
_cell.length_b   1.000
_cell.length_c   1.000
_cell.angle_alpha   90.00
_cell.angle_beta   90.00
_cell.angle_gamma   90.00
#
_symmetry.space_group_name_H-M   'P 1'
#
loop_
_entity.id
_entity.type
_entity.pdbx_description
1 polymer ?
#
loop_
_entity_poly.entity_id
_entity_poly.type
_entity_poly.pdbx_seq_one_letter_code
_entity_poly.pdbx_strand_id
1 'polypeptide(L)'
;MAFNRSSTQRKLTFAEIARAARVPASDVELLVMKALAEKLVRGHIDQVNETVSITWVRARALGRAGAGRLAARLDAWCSAAAAAEGLLQRTAPDLLTL
;
A
#
# COMPACT_ATOMS: atom_id res chain seq x y z
N MET A 1 1.53 -2.39 9.65
CA MET A 1 2.65 -1.59 9.10
C MET A 1 2.48 -1.38 7.60
N ALA A 2 2.53 -2.41 6.76
CA ALA A 2 2.34 -2.28 5.30
C ALA A 2 0.94 -1.80 4.88
N PHE A 3 -0.12 -2.24 5.55
CA PHE A 3 -1.51 -1.80 5.24
C PHE A 3 -1.74 -0.30 5.45
N ASN A 4 -1.07 0.30 6.44
CA ASN A 4 -1.25 1.70 6.79
C ASN A 4 -0.45 2.66 5.90
N ARG A 5 0.42 2.15 5.02
CA ARG A 5 1.15 2.96 4.04
C ARG A 5 0.38 3.04 2.74
N SER A 6 0.51 4.17 2.04
CA SER A 6 0.03 4.32 0.67
C SER A 6 0.70 3.28 -0.23
N SER A 7 0.06 2.91 -1.34
CA SER A 7 0.58 1.93 -2.31
C SER A 7 1.99 2.28 -2.79
N THR A 8 2.27 3.57 -2.99
CA THR A 8 3.58 4.09 -3.44
C THR A 8 4.68 3.98 -2.38
N GLN A 9 4.35 3.84 -1.09
CA GLN A 9 5.31 3.81 0.02
C GLN A 9 5.43 2.43 0.70
N ARG A 10 5.09 1.34 0.01
CA ARG A 10 5.20 -0.02 0.58
C ARG A 10 6.61 -0.64 0.50
N LYS A 11 7.65 0.19 0.45
CA LYS A 11 9.04 -0.23 0.68
C LYS A 11 9.33 -0.09 2.18
N LEU A 12 9.70 -1.18 2.82
CA LEU A 12 10.06 -1.24 4.25
C LEU A 12 11.53 -1.62 4.37
N THR A 13 12.28 -0.94 5.23
CA THR A 13 13.66 -1.33 5.53
C THR A 13 13.71 -2.45 6.56
N PHE A 14 14.79 -3.24 6.58
CA PHE A 14 14.96 -4.29 7.58
C PHE A 14 15.00 -3.70 8.99
N ALA A 15 15.62 -2.54 9.18
CA ALA A 15 15.64 -1.82 10.46
C ALA A 15 14.23 -1.46 10.96
N GLU A 16 13.35 -0.97 10.08
CA GLU A 16 11.96 -0.68 10.44
C GLU A 16 11.19 -1.95 10.85
N ILE A 17 11.41 -3.06 10.13
CA ILE A 17 10.77 -4.33 10.42
C ILE A 17 11.30 -4.91 11.74
N ALA A 18 12.61 -4.94 11.94
CA ALA A 18 13.28 -5.39 13.17
C ALA A 18 12.71 -4.67 14.40
N ARG A 19 12.65 -3.33 14.35
CA ARG A 19 12.10 -2.50 15.43
C ARG A 19 10.63 -2.81 15.72
N ALA A 20 9.82 -2.99 14.68
CA ALA A 20 8.39 -3.22 14.84
C ALA A 20 8.03 -4.65 15.27
N ALA A 21 8.74 -5.64 14.75
CA ALA A 21 8.58 -7.04 15.11
C ALA A 21 9.33 -7.43 16.39
N ARG A 22 10.25 -6.56 16.87
CA ARG A 22 11.14 -6.80 18.02
C ARG A 22 11.96 -8.07 17.83
N VAL A 23 12.58 -8.18 16.67
CA VAL A 23 13.50 -9.27 16.31
C VAL A 23 14.85 -8.68 15.90
N PRO A 24 15.96 -9.41 16.06
CA PRO A 24 17.26 -9.01 15.53
C PRO A 24 17.19 -8.77 14.02
N ALA A 25 18.03 -7.85 13.50
CA ALA A 25 18.08 -7.55 12.07
C ALA A 25 18.43 -8.78 11.21
N SER A 26 19.25 -9.70 11.75
CA SER A 26 19.60 -10.97 11.12
C SER A 26 18.40 -11.87 10.83
N ASP A 27 17.33 -11.75 11.64
CA ASP A 27 16.19 -12.66 11.60
C ASP A 27 15.04 -12.10 10.76
N VAL A 28 15.14 -10.84 10.33
CA VAL A 28 14.11 -10.14 9.56
C VAL A 28 13.87 -10.86 8.23
N GLU A 29 14.92 -11.29 7.55
CA GLU A 29 14.78 -11.95 6.25
C GLU A 29 13.98 -13.24 6.37
N LEU A 30 14.35 -14.11 7.32
CA LEU A 30 13.64 -15.37 7.59
C LEU A 30 12.18 -15.12 7.99
N LEU A 31 11.91 -14.09 8.79
CA LEU A 31 10.56 -13.70 9.17
C LEU A 31 9.72 -13.30 7.95
N VAL A 32 10.30 -12.50 7.05
CA VAL A 32 9.61 -12.05 5.83
C VAL A 32 9.39 -13.21 4.87
N MET A 33 10.37 -14.11 4.71
CA MET A 33 10.22 -15.34 3.92
C MET A 33 9.05 -16.20 4.43
N LYS A 34 8.93 -16.38 5.75
CA LYS A 34 7.78 -17.10 6.35
C LYS A 34 6.46 -16.42 6.03
N ALA A 35 6.39 -15.08 6.14
CA ALA A 35 5.18 -14.33 5.83
C ALA A 35 4.77 -14.43 4.34
N LEU A 36 5.74 -14.53 3.43
CA LEU A 36 5.53 -14.77 2.00
C LEU A 36 5.03 -16.20 1.75
N ALA A 37 5.65 -17.20 2.39
CA ALA A 37 5.28 -18.61 2.27
C ALA A 37 3.82 -18.86 2.75
N GLU A 38 3.44 -18.24 3.87
CA GLU A 38 2.09 -18.29 4.44
C GLU A 38 1.07 -17.39 3.71
N LYS A 39 1.48 -16.74 2.61
CA LYS A 39 0.63 -15.86 1.79
C LYS A 39 -0.03 -14.73 2.58
N LEU A 40 0.59 -14.29 3.69
CA LEU A 40 0.12 -13.14 4.47
C LEU A 40 0.40 -11.84 3.73
N VAL A 41 1.49 -11.82 2.96
CA VAL A 41 1.92 -10.71 2.10
C VAL A 41 2.38 -11.25 0.75
N ARG A 42 2.35 -10.40 -0.27
CA ARG A 42 3.05 -10.63 -1.55
C ARG A 42 4.02 -9.48 -1.80
N GLY A 43 5.16 -9.79 -2.39
CA GLY A 43 6.23 -8.82 -2.59
C GLY A 43 7.56 -9.48 -2.91
N HIS A 44 8.63 -8.67 -2.88
CA HIS A 44 10.00 -9.08 -3.12
C HIS A 44 10.94 -8.52 -2.04
N ILE A 45 11.99 -9.28 -1.75
CA ILE A 45 13.06 -8.90 -0.82
C ILE A 45 14.25 -8.45 -1.66
N ASP A 46 14.82 -7.30 -1.31
CA ASP A 46 16.09 -6.80 -1.81
C ASP A 46 17.05 -6.78 -0.63
N GLN A 47 17.81 -7.86 -0.48
CA GLN A 47 18.72 -8.05 0.64
C GLN A 47 19.92 -7.10 0.56
N VAL A 48 20.42 -6.79 -0.64
CA VAL A 48 21.57 -5.88 -0.84
C VAL A 48 21.27 -4.48 -0.31
N ASN A 49 20.06 -3.98 -0.55
CA ASN A 49 19.61 -2.69 -0.02
C ASN A 49 18.86 -2.83 1.32
N GLU A 50 18.82 -4.01 1.92
CA GLU A 50 18.08 -4.33 3.16
C GLU A 50 16.63 -3.81 3.15
N THR A 51 15.91 -4.03 2.04
CA THR A 51 14.53 -3.56 1.88
C THR A 51 13.57 -4.63 1.40
N VAL A 52 12.29 -4.46 1.72
CA VAL A 52 11.20 -5.34 1.31
C VAL A 52 10.14 -4.50 0.62
N SER A 53 9.82 -4.85 -0.61
CA SER A 53 8.77 -4.21 -1.40
C SER A 53 7.49 -5.05 -1.34
N ILE A 54 6.44 -4.54 -0.69
CA ILE A 54 5.19 -5.27 -0.49
C ILE A 54 4.13 -4.79 -1.49
N THR A 55 3.71 -5.66 -2.40
CA THR A 55 2.67 -5.36 -3.40
C THR A 55 1.27 -5.57 -2.85
N TRP A 56 1.08 -6.55 -1.96
CA TRP A 56 -0.22 -6.88 -1.40
C TRP A 56 -0.13 -7.40 0.03
N VAL A 57 -1.22 -7.21 0.78
CA VAL A 57 -1.38 -7.69 2.15
C VAL A 57 -2.73 -8.39 2.30
N ARG A 58 -2.78 -9.46 3.08
CA ARG A 58 -4.03 -10.17 3.39
C ARG A 58 -5.02 -9.26 4.11
N ALA A 59 -6.27 -9.30 3.67
CA ALA A 59 -7.36 -8.58 4.30
C ALA A 59 -7.58 -9.07 5.74
N ARG A 60 -7.86 -8.13 6.65
CA ARG A 60 -8.17 -8.38 8.05
C ARG A 60 -9.34 -7.49 8.46
N ALA A 61 -10.13 -7.94 9.43
CA ALA A 61 -11.18 -7.12 10.04
C ALA A 61 -10.61 -5.77 10.53
N LEU A 62 -11.33 -4.69 10.22
CA LEU A 62 -10.96 -3.33 10.59
C LEU A 62 -11.87 -2.84 11.71
N GLY A 63 -11.29 -2.20 12.74
CA GLY A 63 -12.06 -1.46 13.72
C GLY A 63 -12.59 -0.13 13.15
N ARG A 64 -13.47 0.55 13.88
CA ARG A 64 -14.12 1.82 13.45
C ARG A 64 -13.13 2.87 12.95
N ALA A 65 -12.02 3.08 13.66
CA ALA A 65 -10.98 4.03 13.24
C ALA A 65 -10.31 3.63 11.90
N GLY A 66 -10.15 2.33 11.64
CA GLY A 66 -9.62 1.83 10.37
C GLY A 66 -10.61 2.03 9.22
N ALA A 67 -11.89 1.78 9.47
CA ALA A 67 -12.97 2.03 8.52
C ALA A 67 -13.08 3.53 8.18
N GLY A 68 -12.97 4.42 9.16
CA GLY A 68 -12.97 5.87 8.92
C GLY A 68 -11.82 6.34 8.02
N ARG A 69 -10.61 5.79 8.21
CA ARG A 69 -9.48 6.07 7.30
C ARG A 69 -9.71 5.54 5.89
N LEU A 70 -10.39 4.41 5.75
CA LEU A 70 -10.71 3.85 4.43
C LEU A 70 -11.74 4.73 3.72
N ALA A 71 -12.78 5.18 4.44
CA ALA A 71 -13.79 6.10 3.92
C ALA A 71 -13.15 7.41 3.43
N ALA A 72 -12.32 8.07 4.25
CA ALA A 72 -11.64 9.30 3.85
C ALA A 72 -10.76 9.13 2.61
N ARG A 73 -10.10 7.97 2.45
CA ARG A 73 -9.31 7.67 1.25
C ARG A 73 -10.19 7.46 0.01
N LEU A 74 -11.36 6.86 0.18
CA LEU A 74 -12.32 6.68 -0.89
C LEU A 74 -12.89 8.03 -1.33
N ASP A 75 -13.27 8.89 -0.39
CA ASP A 75 -13.80 10.22 -0.69
C ASP A 75 -12.79 11.08 -1.46
N ALA A 76 -11.51 11.03 -1.07
CA ALA A 76 -10.43 11.70 -1.78
C ALA A 76 -10.27 11.17 -3.21
N TRP A 77 -10.41 9.85 -3.42
CA TRP A 77 -10.35 9.26 -4.74
C TRP A 77 -11.56 9.65 -5.62
N CYS A 78 -12.77 9.63 -5.06
CA CYS A 78 -13.98 10.09 -5.75
C CYS A 78 -13.85 11.56 -6.17
N SER A 79 -13.31 12.41 -5.29
CA SER A 79 -13.08 13.82 -5.59
C SER A 79 -12.08 14.01 -6.73
N ALA A 80 -11.00 13.23 -6.74
CA ALA A 80 -10.01 13.26 -7.82
C ALA A 80 -10.60 12.77 -9.15
N ALA A 81 -11.44 11.73 -9.13
CA ALA A 81 -12.14 11.24 -10.32
C ALA A 81 -13.10 12.29 -10.89
N ALA A 82 -13.90 12.96 -10.04
CA ALA A 82 -14.79 14.04 -10.45
C ALA A 82 -14.02 15.24 -11.03
N ALA A 83 -12.87 15.58 -10.46
CA ALA A 83 -12.01 16.64 -11.00
C ALA A 83 -11.45 16.27 -12.39
N ALA A 84 -11.05 15.00 -12.58
CA ALA A 84 -10.60 14.51 -13.88
C ALA A 84 -11.73 14.52 -14.92
N GLU A 85 -12.95 14.15 -14.53
CA GLU A 85 -14.15 14.24 -15.37
C GLU A 85 -14.41 15.70 -15.80
N GLY A 86 -14.40 16.64 -14.85
CA GLY A 86 -14.58 18.07 -15.16
C GLY A 86 -13.52 18.64 -16.09
N LEU A 87 -12.28 18.13 -16.02
CA LEU A 87 -11.22 18.48 -16.97
C LEU A 87 -11.54 17.95 -18.37
N LEU A 88 -11.91 16.68 -18.49
CA LEU A 88 -12.28 16.06 -19.76
C LEU A 88 -13.43 16.79 -20.44
N GLN A 89 -14.49 17.13 -19.70
CA GLN A 89 -15.65 17.87 -20.22
C GLN A 89 -15.26 19.25 -20.78
N ARG A 90 -14.30 19.94 -20.15
CA ARG A 90 -13.83 21.26 -20.59
C ARG A 90 -12.91 21.20 -21.79
N THR A 91 -12.06 20.17 -21.87
CA THR A 91 -10.98 20.10 -22.87
C THR A 91 -11.40 19.32 -24.13
N ALA A 92 -12.38 18.43 -24.03
CA ALA A 92 -12.80 17.56 -25.13
C ALA A 92 -14.31 17.57 -25.45
N PRO A 93 -15.01 18.73 -25.48
CA PRO A 93 -16.40 18.76 -25.93
C PRO A 93 -16.54 18.35 -27.40
N ASP A 94 -15.65 18.84 -28.27
CA ASP A 94 -15.71 18.59 -29.74
C ASP A 94 -15.36 17.15 -30.14
N LEU A 95 -14.65 16.38 -29.31
CA LEU A 95 -14.28 14.99 -29.63
C LEU A 95 -15.43 13.99 -29.44
N LEU A 96 -16.44 14.35 -28.65
CA LEU A 96 -17.55 13.46 -28.29
C LEU A 96 -18.84 13.77 -29.08
N THR A 97 -18.88 14.88 -29.82
CA THR A 97 -20.05 15.32 -30.60
C THR A 97 -19.85 15.26 -32.13
N LEU A 98 -18.74 14.68 -32.59
CA LEU A 98 -18.51 14.32 -34.01
C LEU A 98 -19.12 12.96 -34.35
#